data_AF-A0A1F2QGX8-F1
#
_entry.id   AF-A0A1F2QGX8-F1
#
_cell.length_a   1.000
_cell.length_b   1.000
_cell.length_c   1.000
_cell.angle_alpha   90.00
_cell.angle_beta   90.00
_cell.angle_gamma   90.00
#
_symmetry.space_group_name_H-M   'P 1'
#
loop_
_entity.id
_entity.type
_entity.pdbx_description
1 polymer ?
#
loop_
_entity_poly.entity_id
_entity_poly.type
_entity_poly.pdbx_seq_one_letter_code
_entity_poly.pdbx_strand_id
1 'polypeptide(L)'
;MRIAVGSLREPKLTGVTMALERLAALPWPGEEVTLEPVDAASGQADTPLSGEATLAGARARARAALAVVPGASLALGLEGGVEVLNRAPLQVVLRNWAVAWDGRREGVGSSAGILLPERVAAAVLAGEDLADVIDRHAKEHDVRSRQGAFGVLTAGVLTRADAYVQAVLTALAPWYKGEWEG
;
A
#
# COMPACT_ATOMS: atom_id res chain seq x y z
N MET A 1 9.87 1.93 19.99
CA MET A 1 9.37 0.69 19.34
C MET A 1 10.05 0.51 17.99
N ARG A 2 10.46 -0.71 17.60
CA ARG A 2 11.06 -0.99 16.29
C ARG A 2 10.03 -1.60 15.34
N ILE A 3 9.82 -0.99 14.18
CA ILE A 3 8.88 -1.45 13.15
C ILE A 3 9.65 -1.82 11.88
N ALA A 4 9.58 -3.08 11.47
CA ALA A 4 10.11 -3.52 10.19
C ALA A 4 9.18 -3.12 9.04
N VAL A 5 9.70 -2.63 7.92
CA VAL A 5 8.88 -2.28 6.75
C VAL A 5 9.35 -3.10 5.54
N GLY A 6 8.50 -3.95 5.00
CA GLY A 6 8.79 -4.86 3.88
C GLY A 6 8.90 -4.18 2.51
N SER A 7 9.58 -3.04 2.44
CA SER A 7 9.82 -2.27 1.23
C SER A 7 10.95 -1.26 1.42
N LEU A 8 11.78 -1.08 0.38
CA LEU A 8 12.74 0.03 0.24
C LEU A 8 12.20 1.19 -0.61
N ARG A 9 10.99 1.07 -1.17
CA ARG A 9 10.41 2.08 -2.08
C ARG A 9 9.99 3.34 -1.32
N GLU A 10 10.50 4.49 -1.76
CA GLU A 10 10.27 5.80 -1.14
C GLU A 10 8.77 6.10 -0.89
N PRO A 11 7.82 6.00 -1.85
CA PRO A 11 6.42 6.33 -1.56
C PRO A 11 5.76 5.46 -0.48
N LYS A 12 6.21 4.20 -0.34
CA LYS A 12 5.74 3.29 0.71
C LYS A 12 6.30 3.74 2.07
N LEU A 13 7.59 4.08 2.12
CA LEU A 13 8.24 4.57 3.35
C LEU A 13 7.66 5.92 3.79
N THR A 14 7.51 6.89 2.88
CA THR A 14 6.89 8.18 3.16
C THR A 14 5.47 8.01 3.70
N GLY A 15 4.66 7.12 3.10
CA GLY A 15 3.31 6.85 3.59
C GLY A 15 3.28 6.24 5.00
N VAL A 16 4.23 5.35 5.33
CA VAL A 16 4.38 4.81 6.69
C VAL A 16 4.78 5.91 7.67
N THR A 17 5.79 6.73 7.36
CA THR A 17 6.24 7.83 8.22
C THR A 17 5.10 8.81 8.51
N MET A 18 4.42 9.29 7.46
CA MET A 18 3.28 10.21 7.60
C MET A 18 2.12 9.61 8.41
N ALA A 19 1.87 8.30 8.27
CA ALA A 19 0.86 7.62 9.09
C ALA A 19 1.27 7.60 10.57
N LEU A 20 2.52 7.26 10.87
CA LEU A 20 3.03 7.24 12.24
C LEU A 20 3.04 8.64 12.88
N GLU A 21 3.37 9.68 12.13
CA GLU A 21 3.27 11.07 12.60
C GLU A 21 1.85 11.43 13.04
N ARG A 22 0.81 10.97 12.31
CA ARG A 22 -0.59 11.19 12.72
C ARG A 22 -0.98 10.42 13.97
N LEU A 23 -0.32 9.29 14.22
CA LEU A 23 -0.57 8.45 15.40
C LEU A 23 0.25 8.88 16.62
N ALA A 24 1.25 9.76 16.46
CA ALA A 24 2.17 10.15 17.53
C ALA A 24 1.49 10.79 18.76
N ALA A 25 0.29 11.37 18.58
CA ALA A 25 -0.49 11.95 19.66
C ALA A 25 -1.39 10.93 20.41
N LEU A 26 -1.50 9.70 19.92
CA LEU A 26 -2.30 8.66 20.54
C LEU A 26 -1.47 7.87 21.57
N PRO A 27 -2.10 7.31 22.61
CA PRO A 27 -1.44 6.39 23.53
C PRO A 27 -1.09 5.09 22.78
N TRP A 28 0.07 5.10 22.12
CA TRP A 28 0.67 3.95 21.47
C TRP A 28 1.74 3.34 22.39
N PRO A 29 1.86 2.00 22.49
CA PRO A 29 2.83 1.40 23.39
C PRO A 29 4.27 1.68 22.95
N GLY A 30 4.99 2.42 23.79
CA GLY A 30 6.46 2.53 23.76
C GLY A 30 6.98 3.81 23.09
N GLU A 31 7.89 4.46 23.79
CA GLU A 31 8.72 5.58 23.31
C GLU A 31 9.34 5.30 21.93
N GLU A 32 9.57 6.40 21.20
CA GLU A 32 10.30 6.54 19.93
C GLU A 32 10.15 5.39 18.91
N VAL A 33 9.35 5.61 17.87
CA VAL A 33 9.21 4.66 16.76
C VAL A 33 10.40 4.76 15.82
N THR A 34 11.09 3.63 15.61
CA THR A 34 12.15 3.49 14.61
C THR A 34 11.69 2.57 13.48
N LEU A 35 11.92 2.99 12.24
CA LEU A 35 11.60 2.22 11.05
C LEU A 35 12.84 1.49 10.55
N GLU A 36 12.70 0.21 10.24
CA GLU A 36 13.74 -0.63 9.64
C GLU A 36 13.26 -1.15 8.28
N PRO A 37 13.53 -0.43 7.18
CA PRO A 37 13.19 -0.86 5.83
C PRO A 37 13.98 -2.09 5.42
N VAL A 38 13.30 -3.06 4.82
CA VAL A 38 13.94 -4.26 4.26
C VAL A 38 13.40 -4.57 2.88
N ASP A 39 14.26 -5.13 2.04
CA ASP A 39 13.84 -5.65 0.74
C ASP A 39 13.17 -7.01 0.92
N ALA A 40 11.85 -6.99 1.05
CA ALA A 40 11.03 -8.19 1.14
C ALA A 40 10.33 -8.44 -0.20
N ALA A 41 10.52 -9.62 -0.79
CA ALA A 41 9.77 -10.02 -1.97
C ALA A 41 8.28 -10.22 -1.63
N SER A 42 7.39 -9.76 -2.50
CA SER A 42 5.94 -10.01 -2.36
C SER A 42 5.54 -11.42 -2.80
N GLY A 43 6.34 -12.06 -3.65
CA GLY A 43 5.96 -13.29 -4.35
C GLY A 43 4.81 -13.11 -5.35
N GLN A 44 4.45 -11.87 -5.67
CA GLN A 44 3.37 -11.51 -6.60
C GLN A 44 3.94 -10.83 -7.85
N ALA A 45 3.15 -10.80 -8.93
CA ALA A 45 3.45 -9.98 -10.10
C ALA A 45 3.58 -8.49 -9.73
N ASP A 46 4.27 -7.71 -10.58
CA ASP A 46 4.53 -6.28 -10.35
C ASP A 46 3.24 -5.46 -10.16
N THR A 47 2.17 -5.85 -10.87
CA THR A 47 0.80 -5.35 -10.64
C THR A 47 -0.14 -6.54 -10.42
N PRO A 48 -0.48 -6.87 -9.15
CA PRO A 48 -1.49 -7.89 -8.87
C PRO A 48 -2.86 -7.47 -9.42
N LEU A 49 -3.59 -8.41 -10.01
CA LEU A 49 -4.87 -8.16 -10.72
C LEU A 49 -6.12 -8.49 -9.88
N SER A 50 -5.95 -8.76 -8.58
CA SER A 50 -7.05 -8.92 -7.64
C SER A 50 -6.71 -8.35 -6.26
N GLY A 51 -7.74 -7.98 -5.51
CA GLY A 51 -7.59 -7.57 -4.11
C GLY A 51 -6.95 -8.67 -3.26
N GLU A 52 -7.34 -9.94 -3.48
CA GLU A 52 -6.75 -11.10 -2.81
C GLU A 52 -5.25 -11.26 -3.06
N ALA A 53 -4.82 -11.18 -4.33
CA ALA A 53 -3.40 -11.29 -4.68
C ALA A 53 -2.59 -10.11 -4.12
N THR A 54 -3.16 -8.89 -4.16
CA THR A 54 -2.54 -7.69 -3.60
C THR A 54 -2.35 -7.83 -2.09
N LEU A 55 -3.40 -8.25 -1.37
CA LEU A 55 -3.36 -8.50 0.06
C LEU A 55 -2.38 -9.63 0.42
N ALA A 56 -2.34 -10.71 -0.36
CA ALA A 56 -1.38 -11.79 -0.18
C ALA A 56 0.08 -11.29 -0.31
N GLY A 57 0.36 -10.42 -1.28
CA GLY A 57 1.67 -9.78 -1.42
C GLY A 57 2.04 -8.89 -0.24
N ALA A 58 1.10 -8.07 0.25
CA ALA A 58 1.31 -7.27 1.45
C ALA A 58 1.58 -8.14 2.69
N ARG A 59 0.82 -9.23 2.87
CA ARG A 59 1.01 -10.19 3.96
C ARG A 59 2.38 -10.88 3.89
N ALA A 60 2.79 -11.31 2.70
CA ALA A 60 4.10 -11.93 2.48
C ALA A 60 5.24 -10.97 2.87
N ARG A 61 5.16 -9.71 2.44
CA ARG A 61 6.12 -8.65 2.79
C ARG A 61 6.20 -8.43 4.30
N ALA A 62 5.06 -8.32 4.99
CA ALA A 62 5.03 -8.08 6.43
C ALA A 62 5.70 -9.23 7.20
N ARG A 63 5.36 -10.48 6.86
CA ARG A 63 5.92 -11.67 7.51
C ARG A 63 7.41 -11.84 7.24
N ALA A 64 7.83 -11.64 5.99
CA ALA A 64 9.25 -11.67 5.62
C ALA A 64 10.04 -10.58 6.38
N ALA A 65 9.49 -9.36 6.47
CA ALA A 65 10.14 -8.27 7.18
C ALA A 65 10.32 -8.55 8.67
N LEU A 66 9.29 -9.08 9.35
CA LEU A 66 9.40 -9.45 10.77
C LEU A 66 10.45 -10.55 11.00
N ALA A 67 10.54 -11.51 10.08
CA ALA A 67 11.46 -12.64 10.21
C ALA A 67 12.94 -12.24 10.11
N VAL A 68 13.27 -11.17 9.38
CA VAL A 68 14.66 -10.75 9.11
C VAL A 68 15.15 -9.56 9.92
N VAL A 69 14.27 -8.88 10.68
CA VAL A 69 14.64 -7.74 11.52
C VAL A 69 14.60 -8.15 13.00
N PRO A 70 15.74 -8.51 13.62
CA PRO A 70 15.78 -8.88 15.03
C PRO A 70 15.28 -7.76 15.93
N GLY A 71 14.43 -8.13 16.90
CA GLY A 71 13.88 -7.19 17.88
C GLY A 71 12.78 -6.27 17.34
N ALA A 72 12.35 -6.42 16.08
CA ALA A 72 11.15 -5.74 15.60
C ALA A 72 9.92 -6.23 16.37
N SER A 73 9.14 -5.29 16.92
CA SER A 73 7.92 -5.59 17.67
C SER A 73 6.69 -5.68 16.77
N LEU A 74 6.81 -5.17 15.55
CA LEU A 74 5.77 -5.11 14.54
C LEU A 74 6.42 -5.03 13.15
N ALA A 75 5.73 -5.53 12.14
CA ALA A 75 6.10 -5.36 10.75
C ALA A 75 4.94 -4.83 9.91
N LEU A 76 5.28 -4.03 8.89
CA LEU A 76 4.36 -3.51 7.88
C LEU A 76 4.73 -4.05 6.51
N GLY A 77 3.77 -4.66 5.83
CA GLY A 77 3.87 -5.01 4.41
C GLY A 77 2.87 -4.17 3.62
N LEU A 78 3.31 -3.61 2.49
CA LEU A 78 2.50 -2.72 1.66
C LEU A 78 2.53 -3.19 0.21
N GLU A 79 1.38 -3.23 -0.45
CA GLU A 79 1.28 -3.57 -1.86
C GLU A 79 0.22 -2.75 -2.58
N GLY A 80 0.49 -2.37 -3.83
CA GLY A 80 -0.50 -1.74 -4.70
C GLY A 80 -0.93 -2.71 -5.78
N GLY A 81 -2.20 -2.71 -6.16
CA GLY A 81 -2.72 -3.59 -7.20
C GLY A 81 -4.07 -3.13 -7.68
N VAL A 82 -4.64 -3.86 -8.63
CA VAL A 82 -5.93 -3.55 -9.22
C VAL A 82 -6.97 -4.62 -8.91
N GLU A 83 -8.23 -4.23 -8.94
CA GLU A 83 -9.38 -5.10 -8.68
C GLU A 83 -10.44 -4.89 -9.76
N VAL A 84 -10.88 -5.97 -10.39
CA VAL A 84 -11.96 -5.94 -11.38
C VAL A 84 -13.30 -5.97 -10.66
N LEU A 85 -14.02 -4.85 -10.65
CA LEU A 85 -15.36 -4.75 -10.04
C LEU A 85 -16.46 -5.21 -11.01
N ASN A 86 -16.29 -4.93 -12.30
CA ASN A 86 -17.20 -5.35 -13.36
C ASN A 86 -16.43 -5.55 -14.67
N ARG A 87 -16.90 -6.46 -15.53
CA ARG A 87 -16.34 -6.69 -16.88
C ARG A 87 -17.17 -6.05 -17.98
N ALA A 88 -18.44 -5.75 -17.73
CA ALA A 88 -19.33 -5.12 -18.70
C ALA A 88 -20.36 -4.21 -17.97
N PRO A 89 -20.17 -2.88 -17.95
CA PRO A 89 -18.99 -2.16 -18.42
C PRO A 89 -17.71 -2.51 -17.64
N LEU A 90 -16.55 -2.36 -18.27
CA LEU A 90 -15.26 -2.65 -17.62
C LEU A 90 -15.00 -1.63 -16.51
N GLN A 91 -14.90 -2.11 -15.28
CA GLN A 91 -14.60 -1.30 -14.10
C GLN A 91 -13.45 -1.95 -13.33
N VAL A 92 -12.29 -1.30 -13.38
CA VAL A 92 -11.09 -1.76 -12.67
C VAL A 92 -10.64 -0.66 -11.72
N VAL A 93 -10.46 -1.01 -10.46
CA VAL A 93 -10.10 -0.07 -9.40
C VAL A 93 -8.66 -0.32 -8.95
N LEU A 94 -7.87 0.73 -8.90
CA LEU A 94 -6.55 0.73 -8.26
C LEU A 94 -6.71 0.94 -6.74
N ARG A 95 -6.05 0.10 -5.94
CA ARG A 95 -6.05 0.18 -4.47
C ARG A 95 -4.70 -0.23 -3.90
N ASN A 96 -4.31 0.42 -2.80
CA ASN A 96 -3.18 0.00 -1.98
C ASN A 96 -3.65 -0.74 -0.73
N TRP A 97 -2.99 -1.83 -0.39
CA TRP A 97 -3.20 -2.60 0.84
C TRP A 97 -1.98 -2.47 1.76
N ALA A 98 -2.24 -2.52 3.06
CA ALA A 98 -1.23 -2.67 4.09
C ALA A 98 -1.62 -3.79 5.06
N VAL A 99 -0.61 -4.51 5.54
CA VAL A 99 -0.75 -5.52 6.59
C VAL A 99 0.21 -5.17 7.71
N ALA A 100 -0.32 -5.05 8.92
CA ALA A 100 0.44 -4.96 10.16
C ALA A 100 0.49 -6.34 10.83
N TRP A 101 1.68 -6.78 11.24
CA TRP A 101 1.91 -8.12 11.76
C TRP A 101 2.92 -8.12 12.91
N ASP A 102 2.53 -8.63 14.09
CA ASP A 102 3.41 -8.71 15.27
C ASP A 102 3.90 -10.14 15.58
N GLY A 103 3.62 -11.11 14.70
CA GLY A 103 3.90 -12.52 14.92
C GLY A 103 2.71 -13.30 15.46
N ARG A 104 1.67 -12.62 15.94
CA ARG A 104 0.45 -13.23 16.52
C ARG A 104 -0.82 -12.64 15.92
N ARG A 105 -0.92 -11.31 15.87
CA ARG A 105 -2.07 -10.56 15.37
C ARG A 105 -1.78 -9.96 14.00
N GLU A 106 -2.80 -10.01 13.15
CA GLU A 106 -2.80 -9.37 11.85
C GLU A 106 -3.82 -8.21 11.83
N GLY A 107 -3.37 -7.04 11.40
CA GLY A 107 -4.26 -5.95 11.01
C GLY A 107 -4.18 -5.74 9.52
N VAL A 108 -5.34 -5.58 8.89
CA VAL A 108 -5.45 -5.41 7.45
C VAL A 108 -6.12 -4.08 7.18
N GLY A 109 -5.48 -3.28 6.31
CA GLY A 109 -5.96 -1.97 5.92
C GLY A 109 -5.82 -1.74 4.42
N SER A 110 -6.59 -0.78 3.91
CA SER A 110 -6.49 -0.39 2.51
C SER A 110 -6.72 1.10 2.32
N SER A 111 -6.24 1.64 1.21
CA SER A 111 -6.59 2.96 0.73
C SER A 111 -8.01 2.99 0.19
N ALA A 112 -8.56 4.18 -0.02
CA ALA A 112 -9.64 4.37 -0.99
C ALA A 112 -9.21 3.82 -2.37
N GLY A 113 -10.19 3.34 -3.12
CA GLY A 113 -9.98 2.89 -4.50
C GLY A 113 -10.23 4.02 -5.48
N ILE A 114 -9.52 4.02 -6.61
CA ILE A 114 -9.81 4.89 -7.75
C ILE A 114 -10.09 4.07 -9.00
N LEU A 115 -11.16 4.41 -9.72
CA LEU A 115 -11.48 3.77 -11.00
C LEU A 115 -10.44 4.17 -12.05
N LEU A 116 -9.89 3.18 -12.74
CA LEU A 116 -9.02 3.41 -13.88
C LEU A 116 -9.86 3.80 -15.10
N PRO A 117 -9.40 4.75 -15.94
CA PRO A 117 -9.96 4.96 -17.25
C PRO A 117 -10.00 3.64 -18.02
N GLU A 118 -11.06 3.38 -18.78
CA GLU A 118 -11.28 2.07 -19.45
C GLU A 118 -10.08 1.63 -20.30
N ARG A 119 -9.45 2.58 -21.00
CA ARG A 119 -8.22 2.33 -21.79
C ARG A 119 -7.03 1.89 -20.95
N VAL A 120 -6.87 2.45 -19.75
CA VAL A 120 -5.81 2.09 -18.80
C VAL A 120 -6.12 0.71 -18.22
N ALA A 121 -7.37 0.49 -17.81
CA ALA A 121 -7.83 -0.79 -17.30
C ALA A 121 -7.61 -1.94 -18.31
N ALA A 122 -7.99 -1.74 -19.56
CA ALA A 122 -7.83 -2.74 -20.62
C ALA A 122 -6.36 -3.10 -20.87
N ALA A 123 -5.47 -2.10 -20.92
CA ALA A 123 -4.03 -2.31 -21.09
C ALA A 123 -3.40 -3.10 -19.94
N VAL A 124 -3.73 -2.75 -18.69
CA VAL A 124 -3.24 -3.46 -17.50
C VAL A 124 -3.74 -4.90 -17.46
N LEU A 125 -5.00 -5.14 -17.82
CA LEU A 125 -5.54 -6.50 -17.91
C LEU A 125 -4.96 -7.32 -19.08
N ALA A 126 -4.42 -6.66 -20.10
CA ALA A 126 -3.67 -7.29 -21.19
C ALA A 126 -2.21 -7.62 -20.79
N GLY A 127 -1.79 -7.27 -19.57
CA GLY A 127 -0.46 -7.58 -19.04
C GLY A 127 0.57 -6.46 -19.21
N GLU A 128 0.16 -5.26 -19.64
CA GLU A 128 1.05 -4.10 -19.62
C GLU A 128 1.31 -3.62 -18.18
N ASP A 129 2.52 -3.10 -17.92
CA ASP A 129 2.88 -2.53 -16.63
C ASP A 129 2.06 -1.26 -16.33
N LEU A 130 1.50 -1.17 -15.11
CA LEU A 130 0.66 -0.05 -14.72
C LEU A 130 1.41 1.29 -14.76
N ALA A 131 2.69 1.34 -14.38
CA ALA A 131 3.43 2.59 -14.40
C ALA A 131 3.66 3.08 -15.83
N ASP A 132 4.01 2.17 -16.76
CA ASP A 132 4.16 2.50 -18.18
C ASP A 132 2.85 2.98 -18.81
N VAL A 133 1.73 2.31 -18.52
CA VAL A 133 0.40 2.69 -19.03
C VAL A 133 -0.02 4.05 -18.46
N ILE A 134 0.22 4.31 -17.18
CA ILE A 134 -0.09 5.58 -16.53
C ILE A 134 0.79 6.71 -17.07
N ASP A 135 2.07 6.46 -17.32
CA ASP A 135 2.99 7.46 -17.89
C ASP A 135 2.57 7.84 -19.31
N ARG A 136 2.17 6.86 -20.12
CA ARG A 136 1.58 7.10 -21.44
C ARG A 136 0.29 7.91 -21.34
N HIS A 137 -0.61 7.55 -20.43
CA HIS A 137 -1.84 8.29 -20.16
C HIS A 137 -1.55 9.74 -19.74
N ALA A 138 -0.58 9.96 -18.85
CA ALA A 138 -0.21 11.28 -18.36
C ALA A 138 0.35 12.16 -19.48
N LYS A 139 1.22 11.62 -20.35
CA LYS A 139 1.79 12.34 -21.50
C LYS A 139 0.72 12.79 -22.49
N GLU A 140 -0.27 11.96 -22.75
CA GLU A 140 -1.39 12.31 -23.65
C GLU A 140 -2.28 13.43 -23.10
N HIS A 141 -2.22 13.68 -21.78
CA HIS A 141 -3.02 14.70 -21.10
C HIS A 141 -2.16 15.85 -20.51
N ASP A 142 -0.87 15.92 -20.86
CA ASP A 142 0.10 16.92 -20.37
C ASP A 142 0.19 17.00 -18.83
N VAL A 143 0.09 15.85 -18.16
CA VAL A 143 0.20 15.72 -16.69
C VAL A 143 1.60 15.25 -16.30
N ARG A 144 2.18 15.83 -15.24
CA ARG A 144 3.50 15.43 -14.71
C ARG A 144 3.43 14.06 -14.02
N SER A 145 4.26 13.09 -14.45
CA SER A 145 4.16 11.69 -14.01
C SER A 145 4.78 11.34 -12.64
N ARG A 146 5.49 12.27 -11.98
CA ARG A 146 6.24 11.97 -10.73
C ARG A 146 5.38 11.60 -9.52
N GLN A 147 4.06 11.66 -9.63
CA GLN A 147 3.14 11.41 -8.51
C GLN A 147 2.53 9.99 -8.52
N GLY A 148 2.86 9.18 -9.53
CA GLY A 148 2.28 7.85 -9.75
C GLY A 148 0.80 7.89 -10.15
N ALA A 149 0.18 6.71 -10.29
CA ALA A 149 -1.17 6.55 -10.80
C ALA A 149 -2.23 7.39 -10.07
N PHE A 150 -2.24 7.36 -8.73
CA PHE A 150 -3.16 8.18 -7.93
C PHE A 150 -2.98 9.68 -8.22
N GLY A 151 -1.74 10.17 -8.31
CA GLY A 151 -1.49 11.58 -8.58
C GLY A 151 -1.90 12.00 -9.99
N VAL A 152 -1.60 11.17 -11.00
CA VAL A 152 -2.02 11.41 -12.38
C VAL A 152 -3.55 11.47 -12.48
N LEU A 153 -4.24 10.49 -11.89
CA LEU A 153 -5.69 10.36 -11.98
C LEU A 153 -6.46 11.35 -11.10
N THR A 154 -5.82 11.99 -10.13
CA THR A 154 -6.45 12.98 -9.23
C THR A 154 -5.89 14.39 -9.38
N ALA A 155 -5.12 14.66 -10.44
CA ALA A 155 -4.43 15.93 -10.65
C ALA A 155 -3.58 16.37 -9.43
N GLY A 156 -2.98 15.39 -8.74
CA GLY A 156 -2.12 15.59 -7.59
C GLY A 156 -2.82 15.84 -6.25
N VAL A 157 -4.16 15.83 -6.20
CA VAL A 157 -4.92 15.97 -4.95
C VAL A 157 -4.67 14.80 -4.00
N LEU A 158 -4.50 13.59 -4.55
CA LEU A 158 -4.13 12.40 -3.80
C LEU A 158 -2.86 11.80 -4.41
N THR A 159 -1.79 11.75 -3.63
CA THR A 159 -0.54 11.10 -4.07
C THR A 159 -0.54 9.60 -3.74
N ARG A 160 0.45 8.88 -4.29
CA ARG A 160 0.69 7.48 -3.90
C ARG A 160 1.03 7.33 -2.41
N ALA A 161 1.73 8.31 -1.82
CA ALA A 161 2.05 8.30 -0.39
C ALA A 161 0.78 8.47 0.45
N ASP A 162 -0.14 9.38 0.07
CA ASP A 162 -1.42 9.59 0.77
C ASP A 162 -2.29 8.32 0.77
N ALA A 163 -2.31 7.59 -0.34
CA ALA A 163 -2.99 6.30 -0.41
C ALA A 163 -2.38 5.30 0.59
N TYR A 164 -1.05 5.24 0.73
CA TYR A 164 -0.42 4.40 1.74
C TYR A 164 -0.66 4.88 3.17
N VAL A 165 -0.77 6.20 3.42
CA VAL A 165 -1.18 6.71 4.74
C VAL A 165 -2.50 6.10 5.17
N GLN A 166 -3.52 6.12 4.29
CA GLN A 166 -4.84 5.54 4.59
C GLN A 166 -4.75 4.03 4.87
N ALA A 167 -4.01 3.29 4.04
CA ALA A 167 -3.84 1.86 4.21
C ALA A 167 -3.14 1.52 5.54
N VAL A 168 -2.07 2.25 5.89
CA VAL A 168 -1.31 2.01 7.13
C VAL A 168 -2.12 2.37 8.36
N LEU A 169 -2.82 3.53 8.36
CA LEU A 169 -3.67 3.92 9.49
C LEU A 169 -4.75 2.86 9.76
N THR A 170 -5.44 2.41 8.72
CA THR A 170 -6.48 1.39 8.88
C THR A 170 -5.91 0.03 9.31
N ALA A 171 -4.73 -0.35 8.82
CA ALA A 171 -4.06 -1.58 9.25
C ALA A 171 -3.59 -1.53 10.71
N LEU A 172 -3.18 -0.35 11.20
CA LEU A 172 -2.70 -0.16 12.57
C LEU A 172 -3.82 0.10 13.60
N ALA A 173 -5.08 0.22 13.17
CA ALA A 173 -6.22 0.46 14.06
C ALA A 173 -6.29 -0.50 15.27
N PRO A 174 -6.03 -1.82 15.11
CA PRO A 174 -6.00 -2.74 16.24
C PRO A 174 -4.99 -2.36 17.34
N TRP A 175 -3.91 -1.65 17.02
CA TRP A 175 -2.84 -1.30 17.97
C TRP A 175 -3.06 0.06 18.65
N TYR A 176 -3.61 1.08 17.96
CA TYR A 176 -3.83 2.40 18.58
C TYR A 176 -5.23 2.56 19.20
N LYS A 177 -6.19 1.70 18.86
CA LYS A 177 -7.53 1.70 19.50
C LYS A 177 -7.74 0.57 20.50
N GLY A 178 -7.07 -0.57 20.34
CA GLY A 178 -7.17 -1.70 21.28
C GLY A 178 -8.50 -2.46 21.29
N GLU A 179 -9.47 -2.10 20.43
CA GLU A 179 -10.83 -2.69 20.41
C GLU A 179 -10.99 -3.91 19.48
N TRP A 180 -9.92 -4.34 18.83
CA TRP A 180 -9.94 -5.41 17.82
C TRP A 180 -9.28 -6.66 18.40
N GLU A 181 -10.07 -7.46 19.12
CA GLU A 181 -9.72 -8.84 19.51
C GLU A 181 -10.34 -9.81 18.50
N GLY A 182 -9.49 -10.60 17.86
CA GLY A 182 -9.83 -11.71 16.97
C GLY A 182 -8.67 -12.69 16.90
#